data_AF-A0A1J1HP34-F1
#
_entry.id   AF-A0A1J1HP34-F1
#
_cell.length_a   1.000
_cell.length_b   1.000
_cell.length_c   1.000
_cell.angle_alpha   90.00
_cell.angle_beta   90.00
_cell.angle_gamma   90.00
#
_symmetry.space_group_name_H-M   'P 1'
#
loop_
_entity.id
_entity.type
_entity.pdbx_description
1 polymer ?
#
loop_
_entity_poly.entity_id
_entity_poly.type
_entity_poly.pdbx_seq_one_letter_code
_entity_poly.pdbx_strand_id
1 'polypeptide(L)'
;MTTLNGSSATSKASSNESLFKILVASDIHLGYKEKHQILSDDSFIAFEEILQIANSRDVDFILLGGDLFHDAMPSPNSLNRCILLLRTYVMGDKMIEFEFLSDQNQNFEGSFNHKVNYEDLNLNVAIPVFSIHGNHDDMSGTGRLSALDLLSSAGFLNYIGKWLDLSQVTIAPVVLQKNSTKLALYGLSHIHDARLVRLFRDRKITIVKPEFDEDEVFNLMVLHQNRADRGRLNYLPEDKLPHFMDLIIWGHEHDCRIQPEQNGKMFVSQPGSSVATSLCEGEAIEKKVGILHVNEKSFNMEPVSLKTVRPFIFRSINIEEFVEELHLNERNIKENVEKFYAQQIEEMIDESKKKITGHPKQPTLPLIRLRIVYLDENHLINCARFGQKYEKRIANPESALHFKKIVVRTKQSGYNPDDIKMQSAFDKKKQQDCVEDVVESYFNDSENAKEAFQEAVIENSRQKPTSVPNVQLIDEDDDSKLKTTTSSTSSTRGRSARGRGRGTSSTALNVRTVRGKADQSLSAALKQRSTKSIVNKSIYIDDSDSD
;
A
#
# COMPACT_ATOMS: atom_id res chain seq x y z
N MET A 1 -65.27 27.33 15.22
CA MET A 1 -64.26 27.29 14.16
C MET A 1 -62.93 27.70 14.78
N THR A 2 -62.09 26.73 15.10
CA THR A 2 -60.72 26.94 15.53
C THR A 2 -59.95 25.71 15.08
N THR A 3 -59.07 25.87 14.09
CA THR A 3 -58.13 24.83 13.66
C THR A 3 -56.71 25.36 13.76
N LEU A 4 -55.89 24.51 14.36
CA LEU A 4 -54.48 24.61 14.65
C LEU A 4 -53.64 24.58 13.37
N ASN A 5 -52.53 25.31 13.35
CA ASN A 5 -51.41 25.07 12.45
C ASN A 5 -50.15 24.83 13.29
N GLY A 6 -49.65 23.59 13.26
CA GLY A 6 -48.32 23.22 13.71
C GLY A 6 -47.69 22.33 12.64
N SER A 7 -46.58 22.78 12.05
CA SER A 7 -45.66 21.99 11.24
C SER A 7 -44.57 22.91 10.68
N SER A 8 -43.38 22.94 11.30
CA SER A 8 -42.09 23.27 10.65
C SER A 8 -40.91 23.22 11.64
N ALA A 9 -40.73 22.10 12.36
CA ALA A 9 -39.56 21.93 13.24
C ALA A 9 -38.93 20.52 13.21
N THR A 10 -39.52 19.57 12.46
CA THR A 10 -39.11 18.16 12.48
C THR A 10 -38.15 17.74 11.37
N SER A 11 -37.82 18.59 10.38
CA SER A 11 -37.03 18.17 9.21
C SER A 11 -35.51 18.40 9.30
N LYS A 12 -34.99 19.09 10.32
CA LYS A 12 -33.54 19.32 10.49
C LYS A 12 -32.88 18.42 11.55
N ALA A 13 -33.66 17.75 12.38
CA ALA A 13 -33.12 16.81 13.37
C ALA A 13 -32.86 15.41 12.77
N SER A 14 -33.65 15.00 11.76
CA SER A 14 -33.54 13.65 11.16
C SER A 14 -32.30 13.44 10.29
N SER A 15 -31.66 14.49 9.78
CA SER A 15 -30.54 14.34 8.83
C SER A 15 -29.23 13.89 9.47
N ASN A 16 -29.08 14.03 10.80
CA ASN A 16 -27.84 13.67 11.50
C ASN A 16 -27.89 12.25 12.06
N GLU A 17 -29.08 11.67 12.25
CA GLU A 17 -29.26 10.31 12.77
C GLU A 17 -28.94 9.25 11.71
N SER A 18 -29.15 9.55 10.43
CA SER A 18 -28.75 8.67 9.31
C SER A 18 -27.31 8.88 8.85
N LEU A 19 -26.55 9.77 9.49
CA LEU A 19 -25.20 10.12 9.07
C LEU A 19 -24.19 9.08 9.58
N PHE A 20 -23.52 8.39 8.65
CA PHE A 20 -22.33 7.63 8.95
C PHE A 20 -21.13 8.58 9.12
N LYS A 21 -20.40 8.44 10.22
CA LYS A 21 -19.10 9.05 10.47
C LYS A 21 -18.04 7.97 10.46
N ILE A 22 -17.15 7.99 9.48
CA ILE A 22 -16.15 6.94 9.27
C ILE A 22 -14.77 7.59 9.37
N LEU A 23 -13.93 7.14 10.31
CA LEU A 23 -12.53 7.53 10.27
C LEU A 23 -11.81 6.71 9.21
N VAL A 24 -11.13 7.38 8.28
CA VAL A 24 -10.35 6.74 7.20
C VAL A 24 -8.86 7.01 7.43
N ALA A 25 -8.08 5.93 7.47
CA ALA A 25 -6.62 5.95 7.55
C ALA A 25 -6.02 4.79 6.74
N SER A 26 -4.74 4.86 6.40
CA SER A 26 -4.02 3.79 5.70
C SER A 26 -2.54 3.83 6.08
N ASP A 27 -1.82 2.74 5.79
CA ASP A 27 -0.36 2.71 5.80
C ASP A 27 0.23 3.23 7.13
N ILE A 28 -0.23 2.60 8.22
CA ILE A 28 0.14 2.98 9.59
C ILE A 28 1.56 2.50 9.92
N HIS A 29 1.96 1.35 9.35
CA HIS A 29 3.30 0.77 9.50
C HIS A 29 3.75 0.61 10.96
N LEU A 30 2.88 0.03 11.80
CA LEU A 30 3.24 -0.31 13.18
C LEU A 30 4.51 -1.17 13.22
N GLY A 31 5.47 -0.76 14.04
CA GLY A 31 6.78 -1.40 14.13
C GLY A 31 7.84 -0.85 13.17
N TYR A 32 7.51 0.09 12.28
CA TYR A 32 8.52 0.76 11.45
C TYR A 32 9.64 1.35 12.31
N LYS A 33 10.88 0.94 12.03
CA LYS A 33 12.09 1.31 12.78
C LYS A 33 12.00 1.09 14.30
N GLU A 34 11.30 0.04 14.74
CA GLU A 34 11.12 -0.31 16.17
C GLU A 34 12.44 -0.44 16.96
N LYS A 35 13.56 -0.77 16.30
CA LYS A 35 14.89 -0.90 16.93
C LYS A 35 15.69 0.40 16.96
N HIS A 36 15.20 1.47 16.34
CA HIS A 36 15.92 2.74 16.22
C HIS A 36 15.71 3.61 17.45
N GLN A 37 16.80 4.08 18.08
CA GLN A 37 16.75 4.79 19.37
C GLN A 37 15.85 6.04 19.40
N ILE A 38 15.68 6.71 18.26
CA ILE A 38 14.91 7.96 18.17
C ILE A 38 13.53 7.74 17.52
N LEU A 39 13.40 6.73 16.65
CA LEU A 39 12.26 6.60 15.71
C LEU A 39 11.32 5.44 16.11
N SER A 40 11.70 4.64 17.11
CA SER A 40 11.02 3.39 17.50
C SER A 40 9.55 3.55 17.89
N ASP A 41 9.16 4.71 18.39
CA ASP A 41 7.81 4.97 18.90
C ASP A 41 6.91 5.69 17.92
N ASP A 42 7.45 6.23 16.81
CA ASP A 42 6.74 7.17 15.93
C ASP A 42 5.42 6.58 15.39
N SER A 43 5.45 5.35 14.86
CA SER A 43 4.25 4.69 14.30
C SER A 43 3.18 4.42 15.35
N PHE A 44 3.57 4.05 16.57
CA PHE A 44 2.62 3.78 17.66
C PHE A 44 1.99 5.06 18.20
N ILE A 45 2.76 6.14 18.31
CA ILE A 45 2.25 7.44 18.76
C ILE A 45 1.26 7.99 17.72
N ALA A 46 1.60 7.91 16.42
CA ALA A 46 0.71 8.31 15.35
C ALA A 46 -0.59 7.49 15.35
N PHE A 47 -0.49 6.16 15.50
CA PHE A 47 -1.68 5.31 15.57
C PHE A 47 -2.54 5.60 16.80
N GLU A 48 -1.93 5.86 17.96
CA GLU A 48 -2.65 6.28 19.15
C GLU A 48 -3.43 7.58 18.90
N GLU A 49 -2.82 8.58 18.24
CA GLU A 49 -3.51 9.81 17.87
C GLU A 49 -4.71 9.53 16.94
N ILE A 50 -4.56 8.65 15.95
CA ILE A 50 -5.66 8.26 15.05
C ILE A 50 -6.85 7.71 15.86
N LEU A 51 -6.59 6.82 16.81
CA LEU A 51 -7.62 6.23 17.68
C LEU A 51 -8.23 7.25 18.67
N GLN A 52 -7.44 8.23 19.13
CA GLN A 52 -7.94 9.35 19.92
C GLN A 52 -8.85 10.26 19.09
N ILE A 53 -8.50 10.51 17.83
CA ILE A 53 -9.34 11.25 16.89
C ILE A 53 -10.66 10.52 16.70
N ALA A 54 -10.64 9.20 16.43
CA ALA A 54 -11.84 8.38 16.29
C ALA A 54 -12.81 8.55 17.48
N ASN A 55 -12.29 8.43 18.70
CA ASN A 55 -13.08 8.63 19.93
C ASN A 55 -13.58 10.06 20.08
N SER A 56 -12.69 11.05 19.91
CA SER A 56 -13.04 12.47 20.11
C SER A 56 -14.08 12.99 19.11
N ARG A 57 -14.09 12.42 17.90
CA ARG A 57 -15.03 12.75 16.83
C ARG A 57 -16.27 11.87 16.85
N ASP A 58 -16.34 10.92 17.78
CA ASP A 58 -17.46 10.01 17.98
C ASP A 58 -17.86 9.30 16.67
N VAL A 59 -16.86 8.71 16.01
CA VAL A 59 -17.07 8.01 14.73
C VAL A 59 -17.85 6.71 14.94
N ASP A 60 -18.61 6.29 13.93
CA ASP A 60 -19.34 5.03 13.93
C ASP A 60 -18.39 3.84 13.78
N PHE A 61 -17.40 3.94 12.90
CA PHE A 61 -16.35 2.93 12.74
C PHE A 61 -15.08 3.52 12.12
N ILE A 62 -14.00 2.75 12.16
CA ILE A 62 -12.71 3.05 11.53
C ILE A 62 -12.55 2.15 10.29
N LEU A 63 -12.10 2.74 9.18
CA LEU A 63 -11.74 2.04 7.94
C LEU A 63 -10.25 2.21 7.66
N LEU A 64 -9.55 1.07 7.58
CA LEU A 64 -8.10 1.01 7.33
C LEU A 64 -7.79 0.47 5.94
N GLY A 65 -6.95 1.19 5.20
CA GLY A 65 -6.57 0.90 3.81
C GLY A 65 -5.45 -0.11 3.60
N GLY A 66 -5.03 -0.86 4.64
CA GLY A 66 -3.91 -1.80 4.58
C GLY A 66 -2.62 -1.28 5.21
N ASP A 67 -1.61 -2.13 5.27
CA ASP A 67 -0.31 -1.86 5.90
C ASP A 67 -0.44 -1.31 7.34
N LEU A 68 -1.28 -1.98 8.14
CA LEU A 68 -1.37 -1.69 9.58
C LEU A 68 -0.03 -2.01 10.25
N PHE A 69 0.62 -3.11 9.85
CA PHE A 69 1.95 -3.49 10.33
C PHE A 69 3.01 -3.31 9.25
N HIS A 70 4.21 -2.89 9.67
CA HIS A 70 5.35 -2.76 8.76
C HIS A 70 5.98 -4.12 8.37
N ASP A 71 5.87 -5.12 9.25
CA ASP A 71 6.40 -6.46 9.00
C ASP A 71 5.22 -7.45 8.95
N ALA A 72 5.20 -8.36 7.96
CA ALA A 72 4.18 -9.40 7.83
C ALA A 72 4.09 -10.30 9.06
N MET A 73 5.23 -10.46 9.74
CA MET A 73 5.37 -11.13 11.03
C MET A 73 5.76 -10.08 12.07
N PRO A 74 4.80 -9.31 12.61
CA PRO A 74 5.11 -8.23 13.55
C PRO A 74 5.78 -8.78 14.80
N SER A 75 6.65 -7.98 15.41
CA SER A 75 7.30 -8.37 16.66
C SER A 75 6.26 -8.54 17.78
N PRO A 76 6.53 -9.37 18.80
CA PRO A 76 5.64 -9.48 19.96
C PRO A 76 5.34 -8.14 20.63
N ASN A 77 6.31 -7.21 20.61
CA ASN A 77 6.14 -5.87 21.14
C ASN A 77 5.18 -5.04 20.27
N SER A 78 5.38 -5.04 18.95
CA SER A 78 4.50 -4.34 18.00
C SER A 78 3.06 -4.84 18.07
N LEU A 79 2.87 -6.15 18.09
CA LEU A 79 1.55 -6.78 18.20
C LEU A 79 0.88 -6.44 19.54
N ASN A 80 1.62 -6.57 20.66
CA ASN A 80 1.08 -6.25 21.97
C ASN A 80 0.69 -4.78 22.10
N ARG A 81 1.50 -3.84 21.57
CA ARG A 81 1.15 -2.41 21.57
C ARG A 81 -0.09 -2.12 20.73
N CYS A 82 -0.21 -2.75 19.55
CA CYS A 82 -1.41 -2.65 18.72
C CYS A 82 -2.66 -3.11 19.49
N ILE A 83 -2.60 -4.30 20.11
CA ILE A 83 -3.69 -4.85 20.92
C ILE A 83 -4.05 -3.93 22.09
N LEU A 84 -3.06 -3.40 22.80
CA LEU A 84 -3.30 -2.47 23.91
C LEU A 84 -4.02 -1.21 23.44
N LEU A 85 -3.54 -0.59 22.36
CA LEU A 85 -4.15 0.61 21.78
C LEU A 85 -5.59 0.34 21.32
N LEU A 86 -5.81 -0.72 20.54
CA LEU A 86 -7.15 -1.11 20.11
C LEU A 86 -8.05 -1.36 21.32
N ARG A 87 -7.61 -2.18 22.30
CA ARG A 87 -8.38 -2.44 23.51
C ARG A 87 -8.75 -1.17 24.29
N THR A 88 -7.85 -0.20 24.36
CA THR A 88 -8.09 1.06 25.08
C THR A 88 -9.10 1.96 24.38
N TYR A 89 -9.09 2.00 23.05
CA TYR A 89 -9.81 3.02 22.28
C TYR A 89 -11.01 2.50 21.50
N VAL A 90 -11.12 1.20 21.24
CA VAL A 90 -12.21 0.62 20.41
C VAL A 90 -13.23 -0.18 21.20
N MET A 91 -12.93 -0.51 22.46
CA MET A 91 -13.83 -1.21 23.38
C MET A 91 -14.48 -0.21 24.34
N GLY A 92 -15.76 -0.41 24.67
CA GLY A 92 -16.49 0.47 25.58
C GLY A 92 -18.00 0.33 25.45
N ASP A 93 -18.74 1.14 26.20
CA ASP A 93 -20.21 1.05 26.33
C ASP A 93 -21.00 1.81 25.25
N LYS A 94 -20.31 2.39 24.25
CA LYS A 94 -20.98 3.07 23.14
C LYS A 94 -21.80 2.04 22.35
N MET A 95 -23.08 2.33 22.17
CA MET A 95 -23.96 1.50 21.34
C MET A 95 -23.64 1.69 19.86
N ILE A 96 -23.63 0.60 19.11
CA ILE A 96 -23.52 0.64 17.65
C ILE A 96 -24.89 0.98 17.06
N GLU A 97 -24.96 2.07 16.30
CA GLU A 97 -26.21 2.63 15.75
C GLU A 97 -26.52 2.16 14.32
N PHE A 98 -25.78 1.20 13.80
CA PHE A 98 -25.96 0.65 12.46
C PHE A 98 -26.04 -0.88 12.50
N GLU A 99 -26.72 -1.45 11.51
CA GLU A 99 -26.95 -2.89 11.36
C GLU A 99 -26.17 -3.47 10.19
N PHE A 100 -25.91 -4.78 10.25
CA PHE A 100 -25.26 -5.55 9.18
C PHE A 100 -26.32 -6.30 8.36
N LEU A 101 -26.38 -6.05 7.06
CA LEU A 101 -27.44 -6.58 6.19
C LEU A 101 -27.01 -7.73 5.26
N SER A 102 -25.74 -7.78 4.87
CA SER A 102 -25.24 -8.82 3.95
C SER A 102 -24.97 -10.15 4.66
N ASP A 103 -24.70 -11.22 3.89
CA ASP A 103 -24.36 -12.52 4.46
C ASP A 103 -22.94 -12.52 5.01
N GLN A 104 -22.83 -12.46 6.34
CA GLN A 104 -21.55 -12.48 7.05
C GLN A 104 -20.70 -13.74 6.74
N ASN A 105 -21.32 -14.89 6.41
CA ASN A 105 -20.56 -16.09 6.04
C ASN A 105 -19.82 -15.91 4.70
N GLN A 106 -20.41 -15.16 3.77
CA GLN A 106 -19.76 -14.80 2.51
C GLN A 106 -18.73 -13.70 2.72
N ASN A 107 -19.03 -12.68 3.52
CA ASN A 107 -18.14 -11.55 3.73
C ASN A 107 -16.86 -11.92 4.51
N PHE A 108 -16.94 -12.91 5.41
CA PHE A 108 -15.84 -13.38 6.24
C PHE A 108 -15.42 -14.82 5.88
N GLU A 109 -15.50 -15.16 4.60
CA GLU A 109 -15.07 -16.48 4.11
C GLU A 109 -13.56 -16.67 4.39
N GLY A 110 -13.22 -17.78 5.06
CA GLY A 110 -11.82 -18.09 5.43
C GLY A 110 -11.26 -17.25 6.59
N SER A 111 -12.09 -16.45 7.25
CA SER A 111 -11.81 -15.91 8.58
C SER A 111 -12.22 -16.91 9.66
N PHE A 112 -11.56 -16.88 10.82
CA PHE A 112 -11.95 -17.71 11.97
C PHE A 112 -13.30 -17.28 12.54
N ASN A 113 -13.51 -15.97 12.63
CA ASN A 113 -14.77 -15.38 13.04
C ASN A 113 -15.60 -15.09 11.79
N HIS A 114 -16.73 -15.79 11.64
CA HIS A 114 -17.69 -15.56 10.55
C HIS A 114 -18.72 -14.48 10.88
N LYS A 115 -18.51 -13.74 11.97
CA LYS A 115 -19.36 -12.64 12.40
C LYS A 115 -18.56 -11.39 12.68
N VAL A 116 -19.18 -10.23 12.49
CA VAL A 116 -18.64 -8.95 12.92
C VAL A 116 -18.43 -8.94 14.43
N ASN A 117 -17.33 -8.33 14.85
CA ASN A 117 -16.88 -8.35 16.24
C ASN A 117 -17.86 -7.68 17.22
N TYR A 118 -18.62 -6.68 16.78
CA TYR A 118 -19.58 -5.96 17.62
C TYR A 118 -20.92 -6.71 17.82
N GLU A 119 -21.14 -7.82 17.10
CA GLU A 119 -22.25 -8.74 17.37
C GLU A 119 -21.86 -9.92 18.28
N ASP A 120 -20.59 -10.00 18.71
CA ASP A 120 -20.16 -11.01 19.69
C ASP A 120 -20.63 -10.62 21.09
N LEU A 121 -21.47 -11.46 21.69
CA LEU A 121 -22.04 -11.25 23.02
C LEU A 121 -21.00 -11.18 24.16
N ASN A 122 -19.76 -11.63 23.91
CA ASN A 122 -18.68 -11.62 24.89
C ASN A 122 -17.75 -10.42 24.75
N LEU A 123 -17.93 -9.59 23.71
CA LEU A 123 -17.11 -8.42 23.42
C LEU A 123 -17.96 -7.15 23.47
N ASN A 124 -17.44 -6.13 24.16
CA ASN A 124 -18.10 -4.82 24.23
C ASN A 124 -17.36 -3.84 23.31
N VAL A 125 -17.66 -3.94 22.01
CA VAL A 125 -17.03 -3.12 20.96
C VAL A 125 -17.79 -1.81 20.82
N ALA A 126 -17.10 -0.69 21.05
CA ALA A 126 -17.64 0.66 20.93
C ALA A 126 -17.43 1.28 19.54
N ILE A 127 -16.28 0.96 18.90
CA ILE A 127 -15.91 1.48 17.58
C ILE A 127 -15.37 0.32 16.76
N PRO A 128 -16.15 -0.29 15.85
CA PRO A 128 -15.69 -1.34 14.97
C PRO A 128 -14.54 -0.83 14.08
N VAL A 129 -13.58 -1.71 13.79
CA VAL A 129 -12.48 -1.43 12.85
C VAL A 129 -12.62 -2.37 11.68
N PHE A 130 -12.74 -1.84 10.47
CA PHE A 130 -12.70 -2.62 9.23
C PHE A 130 -11.36 -2.39 8.54
N SER A 131 -10.68 -3.45 8.12
CA SER A 131 -9.38 -3.35 7.45
C SER A 131 -9.26 -4.38 6.34
N ILE A 132 -8.56 -3.98 5.28
CA ILE A 132 -7.90 -4.89 4.33
C ILE A 132 -6.44 -5.08 4.74
N HIS A 133 -5.72 -6.07 4.18
CA HIS A 133 -4.25 -6.10 4.26
C HIS A 133 -3.62 -5.37 3.06
N GLY A 134 -2.45 -4.81 3.29
CA GLY A 134 -1.55 -4.28 2.27
C GLY A 134 -0.41 -5.25 1.94
N ASN A 135 0.64 -4.75 1.31
CA ASN A 135 1.77 -5.57 0.87
C ASN A 135 2.75 -5.91 1.99
N HIS A 136 2.79 -5.14 3.09
CA HIS A 136 3.64 -5.42 4.24
C HIS A 136 3.01 -6.41 5.22
N ASP A 137 1.70 -6.34 5.43
CA ASP A 137 0.93 -7.24 6.30
C ASP A 137 0.17 -8.33 5.52
N ASP A 138 0.68 -8.68 4.35
CA ASP A 138 0.18 -9.78 3.50
C ASP A 138 0.25 -11.15 4.23
N MET A 139 -0.52 -12.09 3.73
CA MET A 139 -0.60 -13.45 4.23
C MET A 139 0.74 -14.17 4.07
N SER A 140 1.30 -14.66 5.18
CA SER A 140 2.59 -15.33 5.20
C SER A 140 2.55 -16.70 5.88
N GLY A 141 3.62 -17.48 5.69
CA GLY A 141 3.79 -18.79 6.30
C GLY A 141 2.90 -19.90 5.72
N THR A 142 2.99 -21.08 6.33
CA THR A 142 2.29 -22.30 5.88
C THR A 142 0.78 -22.23 6.05
N GLY A 143 0.29 -21.38 6.96
CA GLY A 143 -1.14 -21.17 7.23
C GLY A 143 -1.80 -20.11 6.36
N ARG A 144 -1.05 -19.35 5.55
CA ARG A 144 -1.54 -18.16 4.82
C ARG A 144 -2.33 -17.21 5.74
N LEU A 145 -1.73 -16.89 6.88
CA LEU A 145 -2.31 -15.98 7.85
C LEU A 145 -1.62 -14.62 7.77
N SER A 146 -2.40 -13.56 7.84
CA SER A 146 -1.93 -12.20 8.06
C SER A 146 -1.93 -11.89 9.56
N ALA A 147 -1.16 -10.88 9.97
CA ALA A 147 -1.31 -10.29 11.31
C ALA A 147 -2.75 -9.82 11.59
N LEU A 148 -3.50 -9.43 10.55
CA LEU A 148 -4.91 -9.07 10.66
C LEU A 148 -5.81 -10.26 11.07
N ASP A 149 -5.47 -11.49 10.65
CA ASP A 149 -6.22 -12.68 11.09
C ASP A 149 -6.11 -12.88 12.61
N LEU A 150 -4.94 -12.57 13.20
CA LEU A 150 -4.72 -12.66 14.64
C LEU A 150 -5.57 -11.62 15.39
N LEU A 151 -5.56 -10.37 14.91
CA LEU A 151 -6.36 -9.29 15.50
C LEU A 151 -7.86 -9.54 15.35
N SER A 152 -8.28 -10.08 14.20
CA SER A 152 -9.67 -10.43 13.95
C SER A 152 -10.14 -11.59 14.82
N SER A 153 -9.33 -12.64 14.95
CA SER A 153 -9.62 -13.78 15.83
C SER A 153 -9.71 -13.36 17.31
N ALA A 154 -8.95 -12.35 17.71
CA ALA A 154 -9.01 -11.75 19.04
C ALA A 154 -10.16 -10.74 19.23
N GLY A 155 -10.92 -10.43 18.18
CA GLY A 155 -12.10 -9.56 18.25
C GLY A 155 -11.82 -8.05 18.14
N PHE A 156 -10.60 -7.64 17.77
CA PHE A 156 -10.23 -6.22 17.70
C PHE A 156 -10.53 -5.55 16.35
N LEU A 157 -10.66 -6.33 15.28
CA LEU A 157 -11.02 -5.81 13.95
C LEU A 157 -11.79 -6.82 13.11
N ASN A 158 -12.48 -6.30 12.10
CA ASN A 158 -13.18 -7.03 11.05
C ASN A 158 -12.31 -7.01 9.79
N TYR A 159 -11.72 -8.15 9.48
CA TYR A 159 -10.87 -8.30 8.30
C TYR A 159 -11.73 -8.59 7.07
N ILE A 160 -11.82 -7.61 6.17
CA ILE A 160 -12.63 -7.67 4.95
C ILE A 160 -11.74 -7.76 3.71
N GLY A 161 -12.33 -8.11 2.56
CA GLY A 161 -11.62 -8.11 1.27
C GLY A 161 -10.48 -9.14 1.18
N LYS A 162 -10.52 -10.18 2.02
CA LYS A 162 -9.60 -11.31 1.98
C LYS A 162 -9.89 -12.17 0.75
N TRP A 163 -8.88 -12.43 -0.06
CA TRP A 163 -8.96 -13.41 -1.14
C TRP A 163 -8.42 -14.76 -0.65
N LEU A 164 -9.07 -15.87 -1.05
CA LEU A 164 -8.64 -17.24 -0.72
C LEU A 164 -8.03 -17.96 -1.91
N ASP A 165 -8.54 -17.64 -3.09
CA ASP A 165 -8.05 -18.10 -4.38
C ASP A 165 -7.77 -16.90 -5.28
N LEU A 166 -6.64 -16.98 -5.98
CA LEU A 166 -6.20 -15.99 -6.94
C LEU A 166 -6.24 -16.56 -8.38
N SER A 167 -6.97 -17.65 -8.59
CA SER A 167 -7.38 -18.14 -9.91
C SER A 167 -8.64 -17.42 -10.40
N GLN A 168 -9.54 -17.07 -9.47
CA GLN A 168 -10.72 -16.23 -9.67
C GLN A 168 -10.98 -15.46 -8.36
N VAL A 169 -11.17 -14.15 -8.47
CA VAL A 169 -11.38 -13.25 -7.32
C VAL A 169 -12.80 -12.71 -7.37
N THR A 170 -13.56 -12.94 -6.31
CA THR A 170 -14.90 -12.39 -6.13
C THR A 170 -14.88 -11.36 -5.01
N ILE A 171 -15.33 -10.14 -5.30
CA ILE A 171 -15.40 -9.04 -4.33
C ILE A 171 -16.88 -8.81 -4.00
N ALA A 172 -17.30 -9.25 -2.81
CA ALA A 172 -18.65 -9.05 -2.31
C ALA A 172 -18.67 -7.91 -1.26
N PRO A 173 -19.67 -7.02 -1.30
CA PRO A 173 -19.76 -5.90 -0.36
C PRO A 173 -20.21 -6.37 1.02
N VAL A 174 -19.66 -5.74 2.06
CA VAL A 174 -20.27 -5.66 3.38
C VAL A 174 -21.33 -4.56 3.33
N VAL A 175 -22.60 -4.91 3.52
CA VAL A 175 -23.69 -3.94 3.49
C VAL A 175 -24.09 -3.54 4.90
N LEU A 176 -23.95 -2.26 5.22
CA LEU A 176 -24.30 -1.65 6.50
C LEU A 176 -25.47 -0.68 6.31
N GLN A 177 -26.35 -0.58 7.31
CA GLN A 177 -27.43 0.40 7.30
C GLN A 177 -27.48 1.19 8.61
N LYS A 178 -27.52 2.52 8.50
CA LYS A 178 -27.79 3.43 9.62
C LYS A 178 -29.04 4.23 9.28
N ASN A 179 -30.15 3.85 9.89
CA ASN A 179 -31.47 4.42 9.61
C ASN A 179 -31.80 4.41 8.10
N SER A 180 -31.86 5.56 7.43
CA SER A 180 -32.15 5.64 5.99
C SER A 180 -30.93 5.45 5.08
N THR A 181 -29.71 5.57 5.61
CA THR A 181 -28.48 5.45 4.81
C THR A 181 -28.04 4.00 4.71
N LYS A 182 -27.86 3.50 3.48
CA LYS A 182 -27.23 2.20 3.19
C LYS A 182 -25.83 2.42 2.62
N LEU A 183 -24.87 1.63 3.09
CA LEU A 183 -23.47 1.67 2.69
C LEU A 183 -23.03 0.28 2.26
N ALA A 184 -22.59 0.13 1.00
CA ALA A 184 -21.92 -1.07 0.50
C ALA A 184 -20.40 -0.84 0.53
N LEU A 185 -19.73 -1.50 1.48
CA LEU A 185 -18.29 -1.46 1.68
C LEU A 185 -17.60 -2.62 0.97
N TYR A 186 -16.85 -2.31 -0.07
CA TYR A 186 -16.03 -3.23 -0.85
C TYR A 186 -14.58 -3.18 -0.36
N GLY A 187 -13.94 -4.33 -0.19
CA GLY A 187 -12.52 -4.42 0.14
C GLY A 187 -11.76 -5.24 -0.90
N LEU A 188 -10.64 -4.72 -1.38
CA LEU A 188 -9.65 -5.44 -2.17
C LEU A 188 -8.30 -5.38 -1.45
N SER A 189 -7.99 -6.43 -0.68
CA SER A 189 -6.67 -6.55 -0.09
C SER A 189 -5.59 -6.68 -1.17
N HIS A 190 -4.34 -6.35 -0.81
CA HIS A 190 -3.24 -6.32 -1.76
C HIS A 190 -3.12 -7.64 -2.54
N ILE A 191 -2.97 -7.49 -3.85
CA ILE A 191 -2.54 -8.50 -4.81
C ILE A 191 -1.40 -7.85 -5.58
N HIS A 192 -0.30 -8.56 -5.78
CA HIS A 192 0.82 -8.05 -6.59
C HIS A 192 0.32 -7.47 -7.93
N ASP A 193 0.70 -6.23 -8.28
CA ASP A 193 0.06 -5.46 -9.37
C ASP A 193 0.03 -6.23 -10.70
N ALA A 194 1.17 -6.81 -11.11
CA ALA A 194 1.26 -7.59 -12.35
C ALA A 194 0.27 -8.76 -12.40
N ARG A 195 -0.02 -9.37 -11.25
CA ARG A 195 -1.02 -10.42 -11.14
C ARG A 195 -2.42 -9.85 -11.19
N LEU A 196 -2.68 -8.74 -10.51
CA LEU A 196 -3.99 -8.09 -10.51
C LEU A 196 -4.38 -7.62 -11.92
N VAL A 197 -3.46 -6.97 -12.63
CA VAL A 197 -3.66 -6.54 -14.03
C VAL A 197 -3.98 -7.74 -14.93
N ARG A 198 -3.29 -8.88 -14.75
CA ARG A 198 -3.61 -10.12 -15.46
C ARG A 198 -5.00 -10.64 -15.12
N LEU A 199 -5.41 -10.58 -13.86
CA LEU A 199 -6.75 -11.02 -13.44
C LEU A 199 -7.86 -10.15 -14.06
N PHE A 200 -7.67 -8.83 -14.14
CA PHE A 200 -8.58 -7.94 -14.87
C PHE A 200 -8.61 -8.27 -16.36
N ARG A 201 -7.44 -8.42 -17.00
CA ARG A 201 -7.32 -8.74 -18.43
C ARG A 201 -8.01 -10.06 -18.77
N ASP A 202 -7.79 -11.09 -17.96
CA ASP A 202 -8.31 -12.44 -18.16
C ASP A 202 -9.78 -12.58 -17.68
N ARG A 203 -10.45 -11.48 -17.31
CA ARG A 203 -11.84 -11.43 -16.79
C ARG A 203 -12.09 -12.37 -15.59
N LYS A 204 -11.09 -12.47 -14.70
CA LYS A 204 -11.10 -13.32 -13.50
C LYS A 204 -11.49 -12.59 -12.21
N ILE A 205 -11.87 -11.32 -12.32
CA ILE A 205 -12.36 -10.51 -11.20
C ILE A 205 -13.86 -10.30 -11.37
N THR A 206 -14.62 -10.65 -10.35
CA THR A 206 -16.07 -10.43 -10.28
C THR A 206 -16.39 -9.52 -9.11
N ILE A 207 -17.00 -8.38 -9.36
CA ILE A 207 -17.44 -7.45 -8.31
C ILE A 207 -18.96 -7.56 -8.20
N VAL A 208 -19.44 -8.01 -7.04
CA VAL A 208 -20.85 -8.31 -6.81
C VAL A 208 -21.59 -7.00 -6.50
N LYS A 209 -22.63 -6.69 -7.26
CA LYS A 209 -23.53 -5.58 -6.94
C LYS A 209 -24.44 -5.98 -5.79
N PRO A 210 -24.77 -5.06 -4.86
CA PRO A 210 -25.68 -5.40 -3.77
C PRO A 210 -27.11 -5.57 -4.33
N GLU A 211 -27.98 -6.27 -3.61
CA GLU A 211 -29.38 -6.50 -3.99
C GLU A 211 -30.28 -5.26 -3.76
N PHE A 212 -29.75 -4.06 -4.07
CA PHE A 212 -30.43 -2.78 -3.97
C PHE A 212 -30.23 -1.98 -5.25
N ASP A 213 -31.12 -1.02 -5.50
CA ASP A 213 -30.95 -0.09 -6.61
C ASP A 213 -29.71 0.79 -6.38
N GLU A 214 -29.00 1.14 -7.47
CA GLU A 214 -27.72 1.87 -7.39
C GLU A 214 -27.85 3.24 -6.71
N ASP A 215 -29.02 3.87 -6.81
CA ASP A 215 -29.32 5.18 -6.23
C ASP A 215 -29.62 5.12 -4.72
N GLU A 216 -29.90 3.94 -4.16
CA GLU A 216 -30.26 3.77 -2.74
C GLU A 216 -29.08 3.47 -1.82
N VAL A 217 -27.93 3.09 -2.38
CA VAL A 217 -26.78 2.58 -1.63
C VAL A 217 -25.53 3.33 -1.99
N PHE A 218 -24.80 3.82 -1.00
CA PHE A 218 -23.48 4.41 -1.22
C PHE A 218 -22.43 3.30 -1.39
N ASN A 219 -21.73 3.27 -2.51
CA ASN A 219 -20.73 2.28 -2.87
C ASN A 219 -19.34 2.82 -2.55
N LEU A 220 -18.75 2.29 -1.47
CA LEU A 220 -17.42 2.65 -0.98
C LEU A 220 -16.47 1.49 -1.22
N MET A 221 -15.37 1.70 -1.94
CA MET A 221 -14.33 0.69 -2.12
C MET A 221 -13.05 1.10 -1.41
N VAL A 222 -12.39 0.16 -0.73
CA VAL A 222 -11.03 0.30 -0.22
C VAL A 222 -10.10 -0.70 -0.92
N LEU A 223 -8.95 -0.23 -1.37
CA LEU A 223 -7.96 -1.06 -2.06
C LEU A 223 -6.53 -0.65 -1.71
N HIS A 224 -5.58 -1.55 -1.95
CA HIS A 224 -4.16 -1.32 -1.65
C HIS A 224 -3.28 -1.75 -2.84
N GLN A 225 -2.99 -0.83 -3.76
CA GLN A 225 -2.31 -1.05 -5.05
C GLN A 225 -1.51 0.17 -5.47
N ASN A 226 -0.54 0.02 -6.37
CA ASN A 226 0.11 1.18 -7.01
C ASN A 226 -0.92 1.98 -7.83
N ARG A 227 -0.95 3.30 -7.63
CA ARG A 227 -1.82 4.25 -8.37
C ARG A 227 -1.07 4.94 -9.50
N ALA A 228 0.17 5.37 -9.21
CA ALA A 228 0.98 6.09 -10.19
C ALA A 228 1.41 5.17 -11.33
N ASP A 229 1.51 5.70 -12.56
CA ASP A 229 1.99 4.92 -13.69
C ASP A 229 3.48 4.56 -13.53
N ARG A 230 3.73 3.33 -13.08
CA ARG A 230 5.06 2.72 -12.90
C ARG A 230 5.38 1.73 -14.03
N GLY A 231 4.69 1.85 -15.16
CA GLY A 231 4.73 0.94 -16.30
C GLY A 231 3.54 -0.02 -16.34
N ARG A 232 3.27 -0.57 -17.53
CA ARG A 232 2.02 -1.27 -17.92
C ARG A 232 1.51 -2.36 -16.94
N LEU A 233 2.36 -3.00 -16.16
CA LEU A 233 2.01 -4.10 -15.25
C LEU A 233 2.23 -3.77 -13.76
N ASN A 234 2.56 -2.53 -13.42
CA ASN A 234 3.01 -2.15 -12.08
C ASN A 234 2.09 -1.12 -11.41
N TYR A 235 0.86 -0.97 -11.90
CA TYR A 235 -0.17 -0.14 -11.28
C TYR A 235 -1.55 -0.62 -11.69
N LEU A 236 -2.57 -0.20 -10.94
CA LEU A 236 -3.96 -0.38 -11.28
C LEU A 236 -4.51 0.92 -11.88
N PRO A 237 -4.82 0.96 -13.19
CA PRO A 237 -5.50 2.09 -13.79
C PRO A 237 -6.90 2.30 -13.19
N GLU A 238 -7.25 3.56 -12.88
CA GLU A 238 -8.56 3.90 -12.28
C GLU A 238 -9.75 3.54 -13.20
N ASP A 239 -9.56 3.50 -14.54
CA ASP A 239 -10.58 3.13 -15.53
C ASP A 239 -10.98 1.64 -15.46
N LYS A 240 -10.18 0.78 -14.82
CA LYS A 240 -10.53 -0.62 -14.62
C LYS A 240 -11.51 -0.84 -13.47
N LEU A 241 -11.74 0.17 -12.65
CA LEU A 241 -12.65 0.09 -11.52
C LEU A 241 -14.09 0.39 -11.96
N PRO A 242 -15.11 -0.26 -11.37
CA PRO A 242 -16.48 -0.09 -11.84
C PRO A 242 -17.01 1.33 -11.64
N HIS A 243 -17.64 1.88 -12.67
CA HIS A 243 -18.22 3.23 -12.63
C HIS A 243 -19.41 3.42 -11.68
N PHE A 244 -19.94 2.35 -11.08
CA PHE A 244 -21.00 2.44 -10.07
C PHE A 244 -20.46 2.75 -8.66
N MET A 245 -19.13 2.75 -8.48
CA MET A 245 -18.48 3.17 -7.24
C MET A 245 -18.60 4.68 -7.05
N ASP A 246 -18.98 5.12 -5.85
CA ASP A 246 -19.09 6.54 -5.53
C ASP A 246 -17.74 7.08 -5.01
N LEU A 247 -17.10 6.35 -4.10
CA LEU A 247 -15.84 6.74 -3.49
C LEU A 247 -14.89 5.54 -3.37
N ILE A 248 -13.62 5.78 -3.69
CA ILE A 248 -12.53 4.81 -3.58
C ILE A 248 -11.49 5.35 -2.61
N ILE A 249 -11.17 4.57 -1.58
CA ILE A 249 -10.06 4.80 -0.67
C ILE A 249 -8.86 4.02 -1.18
N TRP A 250 -7.85 4.76 -1.63
CA TRP A 250 -6.62 4.21 -2.21
C TRP A 250 -5.50 4.21 -1.17
N GLY A 251 -5.19 3.02 -0.62
CA GLY A 251 -4.00 2.79 0.23
C GLY A 251 -2.74 2.56 -0.60
N HIS A 252 -1.64 2.11 0.02
CA HIS A 252 -0.33 1.83 -0.60
C HIS A 252 0.50 3.06 -0.95
N GLU A 253 -0.11 4.08 -1.54
CA GLU A 253 0.57 5.33 -1.88
C GLU A 253 0.69 6.22 -0.63
N HIS A 254 1.91 6.61 -0.28
CA HIS A 254 2.22 7.30 0.98
C HIS A 254 2.08 8.84 0.92
N ASP A 255 1.95 9.42 -0.27
CA ASP A 255 1.66 10.84 -0.43
C ASP A 255 0.21 11.14 0.00
N CYS A 256 0.04 12.15 0.84
CA CYS A 256 -1.27 12.46 1.42
C CYS A 256 -2.10 13.32 0.47
N ARG A 257 -3.04 12.69 -0.23
CA ARG A 257 -4.06 13.31 -1.10
C ARG A 257 -5.46 12.93 -0.58
N ILE A 258 -5.70 13.25 0.69
CA ILE A 258 -6.91 12.87 1.44
C ILE A 258 -8.19 13.54 0.91
N GLN A 259 -8.07 14.67 0.21
CA GLN A 259 -9.24 15.30 -0.40
C GLN A 259 -9.67 14.49 -1.63
N PRO A 260 -10.94 14.08 -1.73
CA PRO A 260 -11.41 13.27 -2.86
C PRO A 260 -11.25 14.02 -4.19
N GLU A 261 -10.59 13.37 -5.13
CA GLU A 261 -10.38 13.84 -6.49
C GLU A 261 -11.39 13.17 -7.42
N GLN A 262 -12.04 13.96 -8.27
CA GLN A 262 -13.04 13.43 -9.18
C GLN A 262 -12.39 12.75 -10.40
N ASN A 263 -12.77 11.50 -10.68
CA ASN A 263 -12.47 10.81 -11.92
C ASN A 263 -13.77 10.32 -12.59
N GLY A 264 -14.26 11.06 -13.58
CA GLY A 264 -15.55 10.75 -14.20
C GLY A 264 -16.70 10.85 -13.19
N LYS A 265 -17.36 9.71 -12.90
CA LYS A 265 -18.45 9.59 -11.92
C LYS A 265 -17.99 9.17 -10.52
N MET A 266 -16.76 8.68 -10.37
CA MET A 266 -16.22 8.21 -9.09
C MET A 266 -15.31 9.27 -8.47
N PHE A 267 -15.13 9.19 -7.16
CA PHE A 267 -14.11 9.96 -6.45
C PHE A 267 -13.03 9.04 -5.89
N VAL A 268 -11.78 9.52 -5.88
CA VAL A 268 -10.65 8.80 -5.31
C VAL A 268 -10.04 9.64 -4.20
N SER A 269 -9.93 9.07 -3.00
CA SER A 269 -9.25 9.65 -1.86
C SER A 269 -8.05 8.78 -1.51
N GLN A 270 -6.87 9.38 -1.36
CA GLN A 270 -5.63 8.68 -1.05
C GLN A 270 -5.10 9.22 0.29
N PRO A 271 -5.35 8.53 1.41
CA PRO A 271 -5.03 9.06 2.73
C PRO A 271 -3.54 9.35 2.96
N GLY A 272 -2.66 8.60 2.30
CA GLY A 272 -1.24 8.56 2.63
C GLY A 272 -0.98 7.75 3.90
N SER A 273 0.29 7.66 4.27
CA SER A 273 0.75 6.98 5.49
C SER A 273 0.67 7.86 6.74
N SER A 274 0.71 7.24 7.92
CA SER A 274 0.82 7.97 9.20
C SER A 274 2.26 8.15 9.69
N VAL A 275 3.25 7.58 8.99
CA VAL A 275 4.68 7.70 9.29
C VAL A 275 5.48 7.69 8.00
N ALA A 276 6.59 8.45 7.96
CA ALA A 276 7.48 8.46 6.82
C ALA A 276 8.35 7.19 6.80
N THR A 277 8.02 6.23 5.92
CA THR A 277 8.80 5.00 5.75
C THR A 277 9.96 5.19 4.77
N SER A 278 9.80 6.15 3.85
CA SER A 278 10.80 6.56 2.87
C SER A 278 11.09 8.06 2.94
N LEU A 279 12.30 8.46 2.55
CA LEU A 279 12.72 9.86 2.51
C LEU A 279 12.55 10.44 1.10
N CYS A 280 11.32 10.43 0.59
CA CYS A 280 10.93 10.98 -0.71
C CYS A 280 10.07 12.24 -0.55
N GLU A 281 9.78 12.91 -1.66
CA GLU A 281 9.01 14.16 -1.69
C GLU A 281 7.56 13.97 -1.24
N GLY A 282 6.90 12.91 -1.71
CA GLY A 282 5.51 12.60 -1.33
C GLY A 282 5.33 12.34 0.17
N GLU A 283 6.32 11.71 0.80
CA GLU A 283 6.34 11.44 2.25
C GLU A 283 6.52 12.72 3.09
N ALA A 284 7.01 13.83 2.51
CA ALA A 284 7.20 15.10 3.21
C ALA A 284 5.92 15.95 3.31
N ILE A 285 4.88 15.57 2.57
CA ILE A 285 3.55 16.18 2.65
C ILE A 285 2.98 15.96 4.06
N GLU A 286 2.25 16.94 4.56
CA GLU A 286 1.59 16.86 5.86
C GLU A 286 0.62 15.67 5.91
N LYS A 287 0.81 14.78 6.89
CA LYS A 287 0.01 13.57 7.04
C LYS A 287 -1.33 13.87 7.71
N LYS A 288 -2.41 13.29 7.18
CA LYS A 288 -3.79 13.53 7.61
C LYS A 288 -4.56 12.23 7.66
N VAL A 289 -5.62 12.21 8.47
CA VAL A 289 -6.70 11.23 8.37
C VAL A 289 -7.96 11.91 7.85
N GLY A 290 -8.92 11.12 7.37
CA GLY A 290 -10.22 11.62 6.92
C GLY A 290 -11.33 11.28 7.90
N ILE A 291 -12.25 12.21 8.15
CA ILE A 291 -13.57 11.89 8.71
C ILE A 291 -14.57 11.95 7.55
N LEU A 292 -14.90 10.77 7.04
CA LEU A 292 -15.85 10.59 5.96
C LEU A 292 -17.26 10.60 6.53
N HIS A 293 -18.05 11.56 6.06
CA HIS A 293 -19.46 11.72 6.36
C HIS A 293 -20.27 11.16 5.19
N VAL A 294 -21.13 10.16 5.41
CA VAL A 294 -22.01 9.60 4.37
C VAL A 294 -23.46 9.69 4.83
N ASN A 295 -24.31 10.31 4.00
CA ASN A 295 -25.75 10.40 4.22
C ASN A 295 -26.46 10.08 2.90
N GLU A 296 -27.20 8.97 2.89
CA GLU A 296 -27.77 8.38 1.69
C GLU A 296 -26.68 8.25 0.61
N LYS A 297 -26.82 8.95 -0.53
CA LYS A 297 -25.86 8.92 -1.64
C LYS A 297 -24.82 10.05 -1.60
N SER A 298 -24.98 11.01 -0.69
CA SER A 298 -24.08 12.17 -0.57
C SER A 298 -22.97 11.91 0.44
N PHE A 299 -21.78 12.45 0.18
CA PHE A 299 -20.66 12.34 1.10
C PHE A 299 -19.84 13.61 1.21
N ASN A 300 -19.08 13.72 2.30
CA ASN A 300 -18.08 14.76 2.51
C ASN A 300 -16.88 14.21 3.28
N MET A 301 -15.67 14.54 2.84
CA MET A 301 -14.43 14.13 3.51
C MET A 301 -13.83 15.32 4.28
N GLU A 302 -13.88 15.29 5.62
CA GLU A 302 -13.21 16.28 6.46
C GLU A 302 -11.75 15.83 6.73
N PRO A 303 -10.74 16.56 6.22
CA PRO A 303 -9.34 16.25 6.51
C PRO A 303 -8.94 16.70 7.91
N VAL A 304 -8.27 15.83 8.66
CA VAL A 304 -7.73 16.11 10.01
C VAL A 304 -6.24 15.86 10.03
N SER A 305 -5.44 16.93 10.19
CA SER A 305 -3.98 16.82 10.30
C SER A 305 -3.56 16.09 11.57
N LEU A 306 -2.60 15.16 11.44
CA LEU A 306 -1.98 14.48 12.56
C LEU A 306 -0.92 15.38 13.20
N LYS A 307 -1.03 15.57 14.52
CA LYS A 307 -0.18 16.46 15.31
C LYS A 307 1.04 15.77 15.88
N THR A 308 1.03 14.45 15.96
CA THR A 308 2.10 13.65 16.56
C THR A 308 3.15 13.17 15.56
N VAL A 309 2.91 13.36 14.25
CA VAL A 309 3.85 12.95 13.22
C VAL A 309 5.13 13.78 13.30
N ARG A 310 6.28 13.10 13.20
CA ARG A 310 7.59 13.73 13.20
C ARG A 310 7.72 14.69 12.00
N PRO A 311 8.17 15.93 12.20
CA PRO A 311 8.42 16.85 11.10
C PRO A 311 9.39 16.26 10.09
N PHE A 312 9.03 16.29 8.81
CA PHE A 312 9.90 15.91 7.71
C PHE A 312 10.00 17.05 6.70
N ILE A 313 11.23 17.44 6.36
CA ILE A 313 11.56 18.42 5.31
C ILE A 313 12.40 17.74 4.23
N PHE A 314 11.91 17.80 3.00
CA PHE A 314 12.57 17.34 1.81
C PHE A 314 12.90 18.54 0.92
N ARG A 315 14.11 18.59 0.36
CA ARG A 315 14.53 19.61 -0.60
C ARG A 315 15.37 18.96 -1.69
N SER A 316 15.09 19.30 -2.94
CA SER A 316 15.87 18.84 -4.10
C SER A 316 16.51 20.04 -4.77
N ILE A 317 17.83 20.02 -4.92
CA ILE A 317 18.60 21.13 -5.51
C ILE A 317 19.45 20.58 -6.65
N ASN A 318 19.35 21.23 -7.81
CA ASN A 318 20.29 21.03 -8.90
C ASN A 318 21.52 21.90 -8.67
N ILE A 319 22.66 21.30 -8.32
CA ILE A 319 23.85 22.07 -7.97
C ILE A 319 24.42 22.85 -9.16
N GLU A 320 24.13 22.41 -10.38
CA GLU A 320 24.62 23.04 -11.61
C GLU A 320 24.10 24.48 -11.77
N GLU A 321 22.96 24.81 -11.16
CA GLU A 321 22.40 26.17 -11.15
C GLU A 321 23.18 27.14 -10.25
N PHE A 322 24.02 26.62 -9.35
CA PHE A 322 24.75 27.38 -8.34
C PHE A 322 26.27 27.40 -8.56
N VAL A 323 26.76 26.85 -9.67
CA VAL A 323 28.20 26.74 -9.96
C VAL A 323 28.90 28.09 -9.97
N GLU A 324 28.28 29.09 -10.59
CA GLU A 324 28.83 30.46 -10.66
C GLU A 324 28.74 31.17 -9.32
N GLU A 325 27.58 31.11 -8.65
CA GLU A 325 27.33 31.75 -7.35
C GLU A 325 28.25 31.22 -6.23
N LEU A 326 28.49 29.90 -6.23
CA LEU A 326 29.27 29.23 -5.20
C LEU A 326 30.77 29.11 -5.56
N HIS A 327 31.18 29.71 -6.68
CA HIS A 327 32.58 29.68 -7.16
C HIS A 327 33.14 28.24 -7.26
N LEU A 328 32.32 27.29 -7.74
CA LEU A 328 32.66 25.85 -7.76
C LEU A 328 33.70 25.47 -8.81
N ASN A 329 34.28 26.45 -9.50
CA ASN A 329 35.37 26.28 -10.47
C ASN A 329 36.75 26.65 -9.90
N GLU A 330 36.82 27.03 -8.62
CA GLU A 330 38.05 27.47 -7.94
C GLU A 330 38.75 26.34 -7.17
N ARG A 331 39.93 26.58 -6.58
CA ARG A 331 40.74 25.55 -5.90
C ARG A 331 40.05 24.88 -4.69
N ASN A 332 38.97 25.46 -4.16
CA ASN A 332 38.31 25.06 -2.91
C ASN A 332 36.87 24.51 -3.09
N ILE A 333 36.59 23.83 -4.21
CA ILE A 333 35.26 23.27 -4.56
C ILE A 333 34.62 22.54 -3.37
N LYS A 334 35.34 21.58 -2.77
CA LYS A 334 34.79 20.74 -1.69
C LYS A 334 34.40 21.54 -0.44
N GLU A 335 35.16 22.57 -0.09
CA GLU A 335 34.86 23.40 1.08
C GLU A 335 33.64 24.30 0.82
N ASN A 336 33.53 24.86 -0.39
CA ASN A 336 32.39 25.69 -0.78
C ASN A 336 31.10 24.87 -0.85
N VAL A 337 31.16 23.69 -1.45
CA VAL A 337 30.05 22.73 -1.50
C VAL A 337 29.60 22.33 -0.10
N GLU A 338 30.54 21.99 0.79
CA GLU A 338 30.22 21.59 2.16
C GLU A 338 29.58 22.74 2.97
N LYS A 339 30.04 23.98 2.77
CA LYS A 339 29.42 25.18 3.36
C LYS A 339 28.00 25.41 2.85
N PHE A 340 27.78 25.26 1.54
CA PHE A 340 26.46 25.41 0.93
C PHE A 340 25.48 24.37 1.45
N TYR A 341 25.85 23.08 1.44
CA TYR A 341 24.99 22.03 1.99
C TYR A 341 24.72 22.25 3.48
N ALA A 342 25.70 22.74 4.24
CA ALA A 342 25.51 23.03 5.65
C ALA A 342 24.47 24.13 5.84
N GLN A 343 24.56 25.22 5.07
CA GLN A 343 23.57 26.29 5.08
C GLN A 343 22.16 25.76 4.74
N GLN A 344 22.04 24.95 3.69
CA GLN A 344 20.76 24.37 3.29
C GLN A 344 20.14 23.50 4.39
N ILE A 345 20.94 22.66 5.07
CA ILE A 345 20.44 21.87 6.20
C ILE A 345 20.02 22.75 7.38
N GLU A 346 20.78 23.81 7.72
CA GLU A 346 20.38 24.72 8.80
C GLU A 346 19.04 25.40 8.51
N GLU A 347 18.83 25.87 7.28
CA GLU A 347 17.56 26.44 6.85
C GLU A 347 16.41 25.44 6.93
N MET A 348 16.64 24.18 6.52
CA MET A 348 15.63 23.12 6.61
C MET A 348 15.31 22.76 8.07
N ILE A 349 16.30 22.77 8.97
CA ILE A 349 16.07 22.57 10.41
C ILE A 349 15.22 23.73 10.94
N ASP A 350 15.49 24.97 10.56
CA ASP A 350 14.68 26.11 10.98
C ASP A 350 13.25 26.06 10.41
N GLU A 351 13.10 25.62 9.16
CA GLU A 351 11.79 25.37 8.54
C GLU A 351 11.00 24.31 9.31
N SER A 352 11.66 23.23 9.74
CA SER A 352 11.01 22.14 10.47
C SER A 352 10.36 22.58 11.78
N LYS A 353 10.88 23.64 12.42
CA LYS A 353 10.30 24.22 13.65
C LYS A 353 8.89 24.76 13.42
N LYS A 354 8.55 25.17 12.19
CA LYS A 354 7.20 25.64 11.84
C LYS A 354 6.17 24.50 11.79
N LYS A 355 6.62 23.24 11.65
CA LYS A 355 5.76 22.05 11.66
C LYS A 355 5.52 21.47 13.07
N ILE A 356 6.06 22.11 14.11
CA ILE A 356 5.79 21.71 15.50
C ILE A 356 4.38 22.16 15.90
N THR A 357 3.55 21.20 16.31
CA THR A 357 2.13 21.41 16.63
C THR A 357 1.91 21.77 18.10
N GLY A 358 2.94 21.58 18.95
CA GLY A 358 2.83 21.71 20.40
C GLY A 358 2.21 20.51 21.09
N HIS A 359 1.91 19.41 20.38
CA HIS A 359 1.41 18.20 20.99
C HIS A 359 2.50 17.54 21.87
N PRO A 360 2.20 17.15 23.13
CA PRO A 360 3.22 16.68 24.08
C PRO A 360 3.95 15.41 23.65
N LYS A 361 3.30 14.57 22.84
CA LYS A 361 3.89 13.34 22.27
C LYS A 361 4.54 13.54 20.89
N GLN A 362 4.52 14.74 20.30
CA GLN A 362 5.15 14.95 19.00
C GLN A 362 6.68 14.86 19.13
N PRO A 363 7.35 14.04 18.32
CA PRO A 363 8.80 14.00 18.31
C PRO A 363 9.41 15.31 17.80
N THR A 364 10.45 15.79 18.47
CA THR A 364 11.02 17.13 18.23
C THR A 364 12.17 17.15 17.23
N LEU A 365 12.93 16.05 17.09
CA LEU A 365 14.02 15.96 16.13
C LEU A 365 13.45 15.71 14.71
N PRO A 366 13.63 16.61 13.74
CA PRO A 366 13.05 16.44 12.41
C PRO A 366 13.78 15.37 11.60
N LEU A 367 13.09 14.83 10.60
CA LEU A 367 13.71 14.17 9.46
C LEU A 367 14.08 15.24 8.43
N ILE A 368 15.30 15.16 7.89
CA ILE A 368 15.80 16.07 6.86
C ILE A 368 16.29 15.24 5.68
N ARG A 369 15.94 15.63 4.45
CA ARG A 369 16.48 15.03 3.23
C ARG A 369 16.80 16.11 2.21
N LEU A 370 18.08 16.38 2.03
CA LEU A 370 18.61 17.21 0.96
C LEU A 370 19.07 16.32 -0.19
N ARG A 371 18.33 16.32 -1.29
CA ARG A 371 18.69 15.65 -2.54
C ARG A 371 19.46 16.63 -3.42
N ILE A 372 20.72 16.32 -3.68
CA ILE A 372 21.55 17.07 -4.62
C ILE A 372 21.59 16.34 -5.94
N VAL A 373 21.07 17.00 -6.96
CA VAL A 373 21.18 16.58 -8.34
C VAL A 373 22.47 17.17 -8.91
N TYR A 374 23.35 16.33 -9.46
CA TYR A 374 24.72 16.72 -9.85
C TYR A 374 25.16 16.13 -11.20
N LEU A 375 26.05 16.83 -11.90
CA LEU A 375 26.82 16.32 -13.04
C LEU A 375 28.27 16.02 -12.64
N ASP A 376 28.94 16.94 -11.95
CA ASP A 376 30.34 16.79 -11.54
C ASP A 376 30.48 16.02 -10.22
N GLU A 377 31.32 14.98 -10.22
CA GLU A 377 31.63 14.17 -9.04
C GLU A 377 32.45 14.93 -7.99
N ASN A 378 33.06 16.07 -8.34
CA ASN A 378 33.73 16.95 -7.38
C ASN A 378 32.75 17.58 -6.37
N HIS A 379 31.45 17.58 -6.67
CA HIS A 379 30.38 18.07 -5.80
C HIS A 379 29.96 17.05 -4.72
N LEU A 380 30.52 15.85 -4.75
CA LEU A 380 30.20 14.80 -3.77
C LEU A 380 30.99 14.97 -2.48
N ILE A 381 30.30 14.80 -1.36
CA ILE A 381 30.91 14.72 -0.02
C ILE A 381 30.49 13.43 0.68
N ASN A 382 31.24 13.06 1.73
CA ASN A 382 30.90 11.89 2.53
C ASN A 382 29.65 12.19 3.40
N CYS A 383 28.50 11.60 3.04
CA CYS A 383 27.23 11.83 3.73
C CYS A 383 27.30 11.50 5.23
N ALA A 384 27.94 10.38 5.61
CA ALA A 384 28.01 9.96 7.01
C ALA A 384 28.81 10.95 7.86
N ARG A 385 29.99 11.36 7.39
CA ARG A 385 30.84 12.35 8.08
C ARG A 385 30.16 13.71 8.17
N PHE A 386 29.46 14.12 7.12
CA PHE A 386 28.70 15.37 7.10
C PHE A 386 27.52 15.32 8.10
N GLY A 387 26.77 14.23 8.09
CA GLY A 387 25.64 13.98 8.97
C GLY A 387 25.99 13.95 10.46
N GLN A 388 27.17 13.48 10.84
CA GLN A 388 27.65 13.48 12.23
C GLN A 388 27.61 14.86 12.89
N LYS A 389 27.76 15.95 12.12
CA LYS A 389 27.66 17.33 12.65
C LYS A 389 26.26 17.68 13.17
N TYR A 390 25.24 16.95 12.72
CA TYR A 390 23.84 17.15 13.05
C TYR A 390 23.30 16.06 13.99
N GLU A 391 24.19 15.26 14.59
CA GLU A 391 23.81 14.32 15.62
C GLU A 391 23.07 15.04 16.76
N LYS A 392 21.98 14.44 17.26
CA LYS A 392 21.07 15.02 18.25
C LYS A 392 20.31 16.28 17.81
N ARG A 393 20.49 16.74 16.57
CA ARG A 393 19.72 17.86 15.98
C ARG A 393 18.68 17.37 14.98
N ILE A 394 18.95 16.26 14.30
CA ILE A 394 18.02 15.60 13.37
C ILE A 394 17.93 14.10 13.70
N ALA A 395 16.84 13.47 13.27
CA ALA A 395 16.58 12.06 13.58
C ALA A 395 17.26 11.08 12.60
N ASN A 396 17.78 11.56 11.47
CA ASN A 396 18.37 10.76 10.40
C ASN A 396 19.72 11.30 9.87
N PRO A 397 20.75 11.48 10.72
CA PRO A 397 22.02 12.09 10.32
C PRO A 397 22.70 11.36 9.15
N GLU A 398 22.67 10.03 9.12
CA GLU A 398 23.36 9.23 8.10
C GLU A 398 22.76 9.35 6.69
N SER A 399 21.46 9.68 6.59
CA SER A 399 20.72 9.73 5.33
C SER A 399 20.21 11.11 4.97
N ALA A 400 20.68 12.15 5.68
CA ALA A 400 20.25 13.53 5.48
C ALA A 400 20.61 14.08 4.10
N LEU A 401 21.74 13.64 3.53
CA LEU A 401 22.22 14.06 2.21
C LEU A 401 22.13 12.89 1.22
N HIS A 402 21.61 13.17 0.03
CA HIS A 402 21.48 12.18 -1.05
C HIS A 402 21.92 12.78 -2.38
N PHE A 403 22.61 12.00 -3.18
CA PHE A 403 23.17 12.46 -4.45
C PHE A 403 22.55 11.70 -5.61
N LYS A 404 21.93 12.43 -6.54
CA LYS A 404 21.33 11.89 -7.77
C LYS A 404 22.12 12.39 -8.98
N LYS A 405 22.79 11.48 -9.68
CA LYS A 405 23.58 11.83 -10.87
C LYS A 405 22.66 12.11 -12.04
N ILE A 406 22.82 13.25 -12.70
CA ILE A 406 22.18 13.48 -14.00
C ILE A 406 22.94 12.66 -15.04
N VAL A 407 22.23 11.74 -15.70
CA VAL A 407 22.78 11.02 -16.86
C VAL A 407 22.39 11.78 -18.13
N VAL A 408 23.32 12.60 -18.64
CA VAL A 408 23.15 13.21 -19.96
C VAL A 408 23.33 12.13 -21.03
N ARG A 409 22.23 11.54 -21.49
CA ARG A 409 22.24 10.70 -22.68
C ARG A 409 22.46 11.59 -23.89
N THR A 410 23.73 11.75 -24.27
CA THR A 410 24.07 12.32 -25.57
C THR A 410 23.60 11.32 -26.62
N LYS A 411 22.54 11.63 -27.37
CA LYS A 411 22.25 10.91 -28.62
C LYS A 411 23.46 11.16 -29.54
N GLN A 412 24.46 10.30 -29.48
CA GLN A 412 25.45 10.24 -30.54
C GLN A 412 24.69 9.88 -31.80
N SER A 413 24.67 10.80 -32.76
CA SER A 413 24.25 10.55 -34.13
C SER A 413 25.29 9.65 -34.81
N GLY A 414 25.43 8.42 -34.32
CA GLY A 414 26.05 7.30 -35.00
C GLY A 414 24.92 6.42 -35.50
N TYR A 415 24.55 6.58 -36.76
CA TYR A 415 23.51 5.81 -37.40
C TYR A 415 24.00 4.36 -37.55
N ASN A 416 23.72 3.50 -36.57
CA ASN A 416 24.09 2.09 -36.63
C ASN A 416 22.85 1.29 -37.12
N PRO A 417 22.89 0.67 -38.31
CA PRO A 417 21.73 -0.06 -38.87
C PRO A 417 21.23 -1.21 -38.00
N ASP A 418 22.06 -1.70 -37.08
CA ASP A 418 21.73 -2.77 -36.16
C ASP A 418 20.82 -2.31 -35.01
N ASP A 419 20.81 -1.02 -34.67
CA ASP A 419 19.92 -0.48 -33.64
C ASP A 419 18.46 -0.45 -34.12
N ILE A 420 18.20 -0.23 -35.41
CA ILE A 420 16.84 -0.27 -35.99
C ILE A 420 16.33 -1.71 -36.07
N LYS A 421 17.20 -2.68 -36.37
CA LYS A 421 16.85 -4.11 -36.30
C LYS A 421 16.57 -4.56 -34.87
N MET A 422 17.33 -4.04 -33.90
CA MET A 422 17.08 -4.31 -32.49
C MET A 422 15.80 -3.63 -32.01
N GLN A 423 15.52 -2.39 -32.40
CA GLN A 423 14.32 -1.65 -32.00
C GLN A 423 13.06 -2.21 -32.65
N SER A 424 13.11 -2.59 -33.94
CA SER A 424 12.01 -3.30 -34.60
C SER A 424 11.84 -4.74 -34.08
N ALA A 425 12.90 -5.40 -33.61
CA ALA A 425 12.80 -6.66 -32.87
C ALA A 425 12.27 -6.46 -31.43
N PHE A 426 12.53 -5.33 -30.79
CA PHE A 426 11.98 -4.94 -29.48
C PHE A 426 10.50 -4.55 -29.58
N ASP A 427 10.11 -3.89 -30.66
CA ASP A 427 8.71 -3.54 -30.95
C ASP A 427 7.92 -4.77 -31.45
N LYS A 428 8.54 -5.71 -32.16
CA LYS A 428 7.95 -7.04 -32.42
C LYS A 428 7.93 -7.94 -31.18
N LYS A 429 8.80 -7.72 -30.19
CA LYS A 429 8.79 -8.39 -28.86
C LYS A 429 7.77 -7.82 -27.87
N LYS A 430 7.07 -6.73 -28.19
CA LYS A 430 5.95 -6.22 -27.37
C LYS A 430 4.64 -7.02 -27.52
N GLN A 431 4.63 -8.09 -28.31
CA GLN A 431 3.43 -8.88 -28.62
C GLN A 431 3.48 -10.39 -28.29
N GLN A 432 4.49 -10.92 -27.60
CA GLN A 432 4.50 -12.35 -27.21
C GLN A 432 4.85 -12.58 -25.73
N ASP A 433 3.89 -13.20 -25.05
CA ASP A 433 3.89 -13.64 -23.64
C ASP A 433 4.58 -15.02 -23.49
N CYS A 434 5.05 -15.34 -22.27
CA CYS A 434 5.49 -16.66 -21.76
C CYS A 434 6.81 -17.28 -22.28
N VAL A 435 7.57 -17.88 -21.36
CA VAL A 435 8.86 -18.57 -21.63
C VAL A 435 8.60 -19.89 -22.39
N GLU A 436 7.42 -20.47 -22.24
CA GLU A 436 7.01 -21.69 -22.94
C GLU A 436 6.84 -21.48 -24.47
N ASP A 437 6.32 -20.34 -24.92
CA ASP A 437 6.07 -20.05 -26.35
C ASP A 437 7.36 -19.67 -27.12
N VAL A 438 8.41 -19.25 -26.39
CA VAL A 438 9.75 -18.95 -26.94
C VAL A 438 10.48 -20.21 -27.39
N VAL A 439 10.25 -21.34 -26.72
CA VAL A 439 10.93 -22.60 -27.06
C VAL A 439 10.32 -23.19 -28.34
N GLU A 440 9.01 -23.06 -28.54
CA GLU A 440 8.31 -23.62 -29.70
C GLU A 440 8.53 -22.80 -30.99
N SER A 441 8.61 -21.47 -30.89
CA SER A 441 8.92 -20.58 -32.02
C SER A 441 10.34 -20.75 -32.57
N TYR A 442 11.33 -21.01 -31.70
CA TYR A 442 12.73 -21.18 -32.11
C TYR A 442 12.95 -22.42 -33.01
N PHE A 443 12.12 -23.47 -32.88
CA PHE A 443 12.21 -24.65 -33.73
C PHE A 443 11.54 -24.47 -35.09
N ASN A 444 10.50 -23.62 -35.19
CA ASN A 444 9.72 -23.44 -36.41
C ASN A 444 10.29 -22.38 -37.38
N ASP A 445 11.01 -21.38 -36.87
CA ASP A 445 11.53 -20.26 -37.71
C ASP A 445 12.86 -20.55 -38.43
N SER A 446 13.40 -21.76 -38.28
CA SER A 446 14.69 -22.13 -38.89
C SER A 446 14.62 -22.44 -40.41
N GLU A 447 13.42 -22.50 -41.00
CA GLU A 447 13.27 -22.90 -42.42
C GLU A 447 12.97 -21.77 -43.44
N ASN A 448 12.59 -20.54 -43.05
CA ASN A 448 12.01 -19.58 -44.02
C ASN A 448 12.74 -18.24 -44.26
N ALA A 449 13.97 -18.04 -43.77
CA ALA A 449 14.64 -16.72 -43.83
C ALA A 449 15.71 -16.57 -44.93
N LYS A 450 15.41 -16.89 -46.19
CA LYS A 450 16.36 -16.64 -47.32
C LYS A 450 15.85 -15.81 -48.50
N GLU A 451 14.56 -15.49 -48.60
CA GLU A 451 14.05 -14.83 -49.83
C GLU A 451 13.65 -13.35 -49.67
N ALA A 452 13.44 -12.83 -48.46
CA ALA A 452 12.91 -11.48 -48.25
C ALA A 452 13.96 -10.33 -48.22
N PHE A 453 15.26 -10.63 -48.42
CA PHE A 453 16.34 -9.65 -48.21
C PHE A 453 16.68 -8.79 -49.44
N GLN A 454 16.17 -9.12 -50.63
CA GLN A 454 16.60 -8.45 -51.88
C GLN A 454 15.77 -7.23 -52.30
N GLU A 455 14.54 -7.03 -51.80
CA GLU A 455 13.67 -5.95 -52.29
C GLU A 455 13.75 -4.64 -51.46
N ALA A 456 14.12 -4.69 -50.19
CA ALA A 456 14.02 -3.53 -49.30
C ALA A 456 15.17 -2.49 -49.41
N VAL A 457 16.20 -2.75 -50.22
CA VAL A 457 17.44 -1.95 -50.26
C VAL A 457 17.35 -0.72 -51.19
N ILE A 458 16.32 -0.60 -52.03
CA ILE A 458 16.31 0.40 -53.13
C ILE A 458 15.60 1.72 -52.76
N GLU A 459 14.69 1.76 -51.77
CA GLU A 459 13.75 2.89 -51.65
C GLU A 459 14.14 4.03 -50.67
N ASN A 460 15.04 3.82 -49.69
CA ASN A 460 15.17 4.74 -48.56
C ASN A 460 16.28 5.82 -48.66
N SER A 461 16.74 6.16 -49.86
CA SER A 461 17.88 7.09 -50.06
C SER A 461 17.53 8.59 -50.16
N ARG A 462 16.32 9.03 -49.77
CA ARG A 462 15.93 10.46 -49.91
C ARG A 462 15.13 10.98 -48.71
N GLN A 463 15.80 11.69 -47.81
CA GLN A 463 15.38 12.94 -47.13
C GLN A 463 16.05 13.10 -45.74
N LYS A 464 16.46 14.33 -45.40
CA LYS A 464 16.88 14.77 -44.05
C LYS A 464 15.86 15.80 -43.54
N PRO A 465 15.62 15.86 -42.22
CA PRO A 465 15.59 17.17 -41.57
C PRO A 465 16.16 17.22 -40.14
N THR A 466 16.44 18.46 -39.76
CA THR A 466 16.96 19.06 -38.54
C THR A 466 15.87 19.39 -37.51
N SER A 467 16.09 19.12 -36.21
CA SER A 467 15.76 20.00 -35.06
C SER A 467 16.02 19.33 -33.69
N VAL A 468 16.23 20.17 -32.67
CA VAL A 468 16.75 19.92 -31.30
C VAL A 468 15.76 19.15 -30.40
N PRO A 469 16.19 18.23 -29.50
CA PRO A 469 15.28 17.50 -28.60
C PRO A 469 15.18 18.07 -27.18
N ASN A 470 13.94 18.09 -26.67
CA ASN A 470 13.54 18.33 -25.28
C ASN A 470 14.01 17.21 -24.32
N VAL A 471 14.30 17.58 -23.07
CA VAL A 471 14.65 16.70 -21.96
C VAL A 471 13.39 16.37 -21.15
N GLN A 472 13.14 15.08 -20.90
CA GLN A 472 12.18 14.60 -19.90
C GLN A 472 12.94 13.86 -18.80
N LEU A 473 12.64 14.20 -17.54
CA LEU A 473 13.12 13.52 -16.34
C LEU A 473 12.10 12.44 -15.95
N ILE A 474 12.57 11.22 -15.70
CA ILE A 474 11.78 10.12 -15.14
C ILE A 474 12.40 9.81 -13.77
N ASP A 475 11.57 9.81 -12.71
CA ASP A 475 11.96 9.40 -11.37
C ASP A 475 11.83 7.88 -11.22
N GLU A 476 12.96 7.18 -11.08
CA GLU A 476 13.02 5.76 -10.71
C GLU A 476 13.62 5.58 -9.29
N ASP A 477 13.17 6.36 -8.32
CA ASP A 477 13.64 6.26 -6.93
C ASP A 477 12.51 5.75 -6.02
N ASP A 478 12.12 4.49 -6.20
CA ASP A 478 11.36 3.73 -5.20
C ASP A 478 12.17 2.52 -4.75
N ASP A 479 12.80 2.65 -3.60
CA ASP A 479 13.68 1.64 -2.99
C ASP A 479 12.86 0.61 -2.18
N SER A 480 11.76 0.11 -2.76
CA SER A 480 10.95 -1.01 -2.23
C SER A 480 11.52 -2.37 -2.65
N LYS A 481 12.86 -2.50 -2.71
CA LYS A 481 13.50 -3.77 -3.09
C LYS A 481 13.31 -4.84 -2.03
N LEU A 482 12.53 -5.85 -2.40
CA LEU A 482 12.42 -7.18 -1.80
C LEU A 482 13.75 -7.66 -1.23
N LYS A 483 13.78 -7.96 0.07
CA LYS A 483 14.73 -8.93 0.63
C LYS A 483 14.14 -10.33 0.50
N THR A 484 14.36 -10.98 -0.64
CA THR A 484 14.24 -12.44 -0.73
C THR A 484 15.43 -13.08 -0.03
N THR A 485 15.17 -13.76 1.09
CA THR A 485 16.14 -14.57 1.80
C THR A 485 16.48 -15.82 0.99
N THR A 486 17.62 -15.82 0.30
CA THR A 486 18.22 -17.05 -0.23
C THR A 486 18.97 -17.76 0.89
N SER A 487 18.49 -18.94 1.26
CA SER A 487 19.15 -19.87 2.17
C SER A 487 20.46 -20.39 1.57
N SER A 488 21.59 -19.91 2.09
CA SER A 488 22.90 -20.48 1.77
C SER A 488 23.14 -21.74 2.61
N THR A 489 23.09 -22.90 1.96
CA THR A 489 23.63 -24.16 2.46
C THR A 489 25.16 -24.09 2.46
N SER A 490 25.77 -23.87 3.63
CA SER A 490 27.22 -23.97 3.79
C SER A 490 27.63 -25.41 4.10
N SER A 491 28.21 -26.08 3.10
CA SER A 491 29.01 -27.28 3.26
C SER A 491 30.37 -26.92 3.85
N THR A 492 30.71 -27.43 5.04
CA THR A 492 32.07 -27.28 5.59
C THR A 492 32.69 -28.66 5.82
N ARG A 493 33.68 -28.95 4.97
CA ARG A 493 34.63 -30.07 5.10
C ARG A 493 35.40 -29.96 6.42
N GLY A 494 35.52 -31.10 7.10
CA GLY A 494 36.31 -31.23 8.32
C GLY A 494 37.83 -31.14 8.11
N ARG A 495 38.53 -30.74 9.16
CA ARG A 495 39.90 -31.19 9.47
C ARG A 495 40.18 -31.10 10.97
N SER A 496 40.84 -32.15 11.44
CA SER A 496 41.22 -32.57 12.79
C SER A 496 42.11 -31.60 13.59
N ALA A 497 41.95 -31.59 14.92
CA ALA A 497 43.07 -31.66 15.88
C ALA A 497 42.62 -32.07 17.30
N ARG A 498 43.50 -32.84 17.97
CA ARG A 498 43.36 -33.58 19.23
C ARG A 498 43.43 -32.71 20.51
N GLY A 499 42.86 -33.20 21.62
CA GLY A 499 43.23 -32.74 22.98
C GLY A 499 42.42 -33.33 24.15
N ARG A 500 42.97 -34.38 24.75
CA ARG A 500 42.58 -35.16 25.96
C ARG A 500 41.94 -34.43 27.17
N GLY A 501 41.07 -35.14 27.92
CA GLY A 501 41.14 -35.14 29.40
C GLY A 501 39.87 -35.40 30.25
N ARG A 502 39.61 -36.70 30.57
CA ARG A 502 39.06 -37.29 31.82
C ARG A 502 37.75 -36.80 32.50
N GLY A 503 36.86 -37.78 32.77
CA GLY A 503 36.23 -37.97 34.10
C GLY A 503 34.71 -38.27 34.16
N THR A 504 34.35 -39.56 34.33
CA THR A 504 33.26 -40.18 35.16
C THR A 504 31.95 -39.40 35.40
N SER A 505 30.70 -39.92 35.33
CA SER A 505 30.12 -41.24 35.68
C SER A 505 28.64 -41.31 35.23
N SER A 506 28.12 -42.54 35.02
CA SER A 506 26.72 -43.04 35.12
C SER A 506 25.55 -42.05 34.93
N THR A 507 24.54 -42.33 34.10
CA THR A 507 23.50 -43.36 34.37
C THR A 507 22.66 -43.56 33.10
N ALA A 508 22.32 -44.81 32.80
CA ALA A 508 21.46 -45.22 31.68
C ALA A 508 19.98 -45.11 32.04
N LEU A 509 19.14 -44.74 31.07
CA LEU A 509 17.71 -45.06 31.06
C LEU A 509 17.23 -45.22 29.60
N ASN A 510 16.90 -46.46 29.27
CA ASN A 510 16.21 -46.89 28.06
C ASN A 510 14.74 -46.50 28.13
N VAL A 511 14.15 -45.98 27.03
CA VAL A 511 12.76 -46.31 26.69
C VAL A 511 12.62 -46.54 25.18
N ARG A 512 11.99 -47.68 24.89
CA ARG A 512 11.76 -48.32 23.60
C ARG A 512 10.75 -47.58 22.72
N THR A 513 11.00 -47.68 21.42
CA THR A 513 10.08 -47.56 20.30
C THR A 513 9.01 -48.66 20.33
N VAL A 514 7.73 -48.31 20.11
CA VAL A 514 6.69 -49.27 19.70
C VAL A 514 5.88 -48.65 18.57
N ARG A 515 5.95 -49.31 17.40
CA ARG A 515 5.03 -49.16 16.26
C ARG A 515 3.73 -49.91 16.57
N GLY A 516 2.59 -49.33 16.24
CA GLY A 516 1.30 -50.02 16.17
C GLY A 516 0.50 -49.53 14.97
N LYS A 517 0.21 -50.45 14.05
CA LYS A 517 -0.80 -50.32 12.98
C LYS A 517 -2.18 -50.64 13.56
N ALA A 518 -3.23 -49.99 13.07
CA ALA A 518 -4.61 -50.51 13.10
C ALA A 518 -5.47 -49.81 12.02
N ASP A 519 -6.54 -50.51 11.65
CA ASP A 519 -7.18 -50.58 10.33
C ASP A 519 -8.30 -49.57 10.02
N GLN A 520 -8.68 -49.64 8.75
CA GLN A 520 -9.80 -49.03 8.03
C GLN A 520 -11.21 -49.34 8.59
N SER A 521 -12.13 -48.41 8.24
CA SER A 521 -13.53 -48.62 7.79
C SER A 521 -14.69 -48.27 8.75
N LEU A 522 -15.81 -47.87 8.10
CA LEU A 522 -17.09 -47.31 8.56
C LEU A 522 -17.14 -45.77 8.67
N SER A 523 -18.07 -45.03 8.06
CA SER A 523 -19.20 -45.38 7.20
C SER A 523 -19.68 -44.12 6.45
N ALA A 524 -20.13 -44.31 5.20
CA ALA A 524 -20.91 -43.35 4.44
C ALA A 524 -22.41 -43.56 4.75
N ALA A 525 -23.18 -42.48 4.89
CA ALA A 525 -24.54 -42.29 4.35
C ALA A 525 -25.27 -41.11 5.02
N LEU A 526 -26.15 -40.44 4.24
CA LEU A 526 -27.12 -39.36 4.54
C LEU A 526 -26.56 -37.95 4.20
N LYS A 527 -27.06 -37.18 3.23
CA LYS A 527 -28.38 -37.12 2.57
C LYS A 527 -28.28 -36.43 1.20
N GLN A 528 -29.02 -36.95 0.22
CA GLN A 528 -29.48 -36.23 -0.98
C GLN A 528 -30.72 -35.36 -0.66
N ARG A 529 -31.00 -34.41 -1.58
CA ARG A 529 -32.10 -33.41 -1.70
C ARG A 529 -31.65 -32.03 -1.20
N SER A 530 -31.68 -30.94 -1.98
CA SER A 530 -32.67 -30.52 -2.97
C SER A 530 -32.04 -29.54 -3.96
N THR A 531 -32.19 -29.80 -5.26
CA THR A 531 -31.89 -28.87 -6.34
C THR A 531 -32.99 -27.81 -6.45
N LYS A 532 -32.64 -26.53 -6.25
CA LYS A 532 -33.39 -25.39 -6.79
C LYS A 532 -32.42 -24.49 -7.52
N SER A 533 -32.68 -24.32 -8.82
CA SER A 533 -31.97 -23.44 -9.73
C SER A 533 -32.08 -21.98 -9.30
N ILE A 534 -30.95 -21.32 -9.09
CA ILE A 534 -30.86 -19.86 -9.02
C ILE A 534 -30.30 -19.40 -10.37
N VAL A 535 -31.07 -18.56 -11.05
CA VAL A 535 -30.69 -17.92 -12.30
C VAL A 535 -29.81 -16.72 -11.93
N ASN A 536 -28.49 -16.89 -12.00
CA ASN A 536 -27.56 -15.77 -11.91
C ASN A 536 -27.61 -14.99 -13.23
N LYS A 537 -28.07 -13.74 -13.18
CA LYS A 537 -27.80 -12.76 -14.25
C LYS A 537 -26.38 -12.23 -14.06
N SER A 538 -25.41 -12.92 -14.64
CA SER A 538 -24.09 -12.37 -14.93
C SER A 538 -24.20 -11.52 -16.20
N ILE A 539 -23.90 -10.22 -16.09
CA ILE A 539 -23.78 -9.34 -17.25
C ILE A 539 -22.28 -9.23 -17.55
N TYR A 540 -21.89 -9.75 -18.71
CA TYR A 540 -20.57 -9.51 -19.29
C TYR A 540 -20.54 -8.08 -19.85
N ILE A 541 -19.47 -7.34 -19.58
CA ILE A 541 -19.17 -6.11 -20.29
C ILE A 541 -18.69 -6.52 -21.68
N ASP A 542 -19.57 -6.37 -22.67
CA ASP A 542 -19.22 -6.42 -24.08
C ASP A 542 -19.01 -4.99 -24.57
N ASP A 543 -17.79 -4.71 -25.04
CA ASP A 543 -17.46 -3.51 -25.80
C ASP A 543 -18.04 -3.68 -27.22
N SER A 544 -19.31 -3.35 -27.38
CA SER A 544 -19.89 -3.13 -28.69
C SER A 544 -21.07 -2.17 -28.59
N ASP A 545 -20.76 -0.88 -28.52
CA ASP A 545 -21.58 0.14 -29.19
C ASP A 545 -20.60 1.18 -29.74
N SER A 546 -20.13 0.87 -30.94
CA SER A 546 -19.41 1.77 -31.82
C SER A 546 -20.40 2.50 -32.73
N ASP A 547 -20.43 3.84 -32.63
CA ASP A 547 -20.49 4.76 -33.76
C ASP A 547 -19.77 6.07 -33.37
#